data_AF-A0A1Y1V8W3-F1
#
_entry.id   AF-A0A1Y1V8W3-F1
#
_cell.length_a   1.000
_cell.length_b   1.000
_cell.length_c   1.000
_cell.angle_alpha   90.00
_cell.angle_beta   90.00
_cell.angle_gamma   90.00
#
_symmetry.space_group_name_H-M   'P 1'
#
loop_
_entity.id
_entity.type
_entity.pdbx_description
1 polymer ?
#
loop_
_entity_poly.entity_id
_entity_poly.type
_entity_poly.pdbx_seq_one_letter_code
_entity_poly.pdbx_strand_id
1 'polypeptide(L)'
;MESQIENLIQQLTEIYQNKKVTPKYLKYLEEENLKEKLDDAPETVKKVIKACEELGIRKYSGFIHVESDYYDWELQRRALRVMAPSKEHMCKTVVMENTRCSVNDMNDPLNSKYYAVCVQYTSKLNTQKLMNFVRSLKNKTISKKHYNFRLANPEKSAELTGFDKNGVCPIGTTQKIPIIITEEMSKLDPPIFYLGAGDVDWKWRISIDAFIKATNCWIVDLA
;
A
#
# COMPACT_ATOMS: atom_id res chain seq x y z
N MET A 1 -31.41 8.56 7.54
CA MET A 1 -30.44 9.20 6.63
C MET A 1 -29.11 8.45 6.66
N GLU A 2 -28.44 8.30 7.81
CA GLU A 2 -27.18 7.54 7.92
C GLU A 2 -27.31 6.10 7.41
N SER A 3 -28.33 5.36 7.85
CA SER A 3 -28.59 3.99 7.38
C SER A 3 -28.86 3.88 5.87
N GLN A 4 -29.38 4.94 5.25
CA GLN A 4 -29.60 4.97 3.80
C GLN A 4 -28.29 5.21 3.05
N ILE A 5 -27.41 6.06 3.59
CA ILE A 5 -26.07 6.29 3.04
C ILE A 5 -25.23 5.02 3.13
N GLU A 6 -25.25 4.32 4.27
CA GLU A 6 -24.56 3.04 4.44
C GLU A 6 -25.06 1.99 3.45
N ASN A 7 -26.38 1.89 3.26
CA ASN A 7 -26.96 1.00 2.26
C ASN A 7 -26.51 1.35 0.84
N LEU A 8 -26.48 2.64 0.47
CA LEU A 8 -25.98 3.07 -0.83
C LEU A 8 -24.50 2.71 -1.05
N ILE A 9 -23.67 2.88 -0.02
CA ILE A 9 -22.25 2.49 -0.07
C ILE A 9 -22.12 0.97 -0.28
N GLN A 10 -22.89 0.18 0.45
CA GLN A 10 -22.90 -1.27 0.33
C GLN A 10 -23.31 -1.72 -1.08
N GLN A 11 -24.39 -1.14 -1.64
CA GLN A 11 -24.83 -1.42 -3.00
C GLN A 11 -23.76 -1.07 -4.04
N LEU A 12 -23.04 0.04 -3.85
CA LEU A 12 -21.96 0.42 -4.73
C LEU A 12 -20.82 -0.61 -4.72
N THR A 13 -20.43 -1.08 -3.53
CA THR A 13 -19.42 -2.14 -3.40
C THR A 13 -19.87 -3.44 -4.07
N GLU A 14 -21.12 -3.85 -3.89
CA GLU A 14 -21.69 -5.03 -4.54
C GLU A 14 -21.71 -4.92 -6.08
N ILE A 15 -21.94 -3.71 -6.62
CA ILE A 15 -21.87 -3.45 -8.06
C ILE A 15 -20.46 -3.72 -8.58
N TYR A 16 -19.41 -3.26 -7.88
CA TYR A 16 -18.04 -3.51 -8.31
C TYR A 16 -17.61 -4.97 -8.20
N GLN A 17 -18.18 -5.72 -7.25
CA GLN A 17 -17.95 -7.17 -7.06
C GLN A 17 -18.80 -8.04 -8.00
N ASN A 18 -19.70 -7.42 -8.77
CA ASN A 18 -20.51 -8.15 -9.72
C ASN A 18 -19.63 -8.68 -10.86
N LYS A 19 -19.63 -10.01 -11.06
CA LYS A 19 -18.83 -10.71 -12.08
C LYS A 19 -18.99 -10.20 -13.52
N LYS A 20 -20.08 -9.49 -13.85
CA LYS A 20 -20.28 -8.87 -15.17
C LYS A 20 -19.74 -7.43 -15.24
N VAL A 21 -19.61 -6.75 -14.11
CA VAL A 21 -19.13 -5.38 -13.99
C VAL A 21 -17.63 -5.36 -13.74
N THR A 22 -17.10 -6.22 -12.86
CA THR A 22 -15.68 -6.25 -12.49
C THR A 22 -14.75 -6.28 -13.71
N PRO A 23 -14.96 -7.14 -14.73
CA PRO A 23 -14.05 -7.16 -15.88
C PRO A 23 -14.10 -5.87 -16.71
N LYS A 24 -15.28 -5.23 -16.80
CA LYS A 24 -15.46 -3.96 -17.51
C LYS A 24 -14.77 -2.82 -16.76
N TYR A 25 -14.91 -2.81 -15.44
CA TYR A 25 -14.25 -1.84 -14.58
C TYR A 25 -12.73 -1.98 -14.67
N LEU A 26 -12.18 -3.19 -14.51
CA LEU A 26 -10.74 -3.42 -14.61
C LEU A 26 -10.20 -3.03 -16.00
N LYS A 27 -10.91 -3.39 -17.08
CA LYS A 27 -10.55 -2.98 -18.43
C LYS A 27 -10.56 -1.46 -18.59
N TYR A 28 -11.58 -0.78 -18.08
CA TYR A 28 -11.62 0.69 -18.08
C TYR A 28 -10.41 1.26 -17.33
N LEU A 29 -10.05 0.72 -16.16
CA LEU A 29 -8.87 1.17 -15.43
C LEU A 29 -7.57 0.94 -16.22
N GLU A 30 -7.42 -0.20 -16.89
CA GLU A 30 -6.28 -0.48 -17.76
C GLU A 30 -6.20 0.49 -18.94
N GLU A 31 -7.33 0.84 -19.55
CA GLU A 31 -7.40 1.82 -20.63
C GLU A 31 -7.09 3.24 -20.15
N GLU A 32 -7.38 3.57 -18.90
CA GLU A 32 -7.05 4.86 -18.29
C GLU A 32 -5.61 4.95 -17.78
N ASN A 33 -4.93 3.81 -17.59
CA ASN A 33 -3.49 3.82 -17.34
C ASN A 33 -2.79 4.47 -18.54
N LEU A 34 -1.71 5.21 -18.28
CA LEU A 34 -0.90 5.94 -19.27
C LEU A 34 -1.57 7.18 -19.89
N LYS A 35 -2.87 7.41 -19.64
CA LYS A 35 -3.57 8.64 -20.04
C LYS A 35 -3.53 9.72 -18.96
N GLU A 36 -2.89 9.45 -17.83
CA GLU A 36 -2.85 10.37 -16.70
C GLU A 36 -2.03 11.61 -17.07
N LYS A 37 -2.50 12.80 -16.69
CA LYS A 37 -1.71 14.03 -16.81
C LYS A 37 -0.67 14.03 -15.69
N LEU A 38 0.61 13.99 -16.06
CA LEU A 38 1.73 13.88 -15.13
C LEU A 38 2.67 15.09 -15.19
N ASP A 39 2.26 16.15 -15.90
CA ASP A 39 3.08 17.34 -16.15
C ASP A 39 3.42 18.07 -14.84
N ASP A 40 2.48 18.06 -13.89
CA ASP A 40 2.58 18.65 -12.56
C ASP A 40 3.02 17.65 -11.48
N ALA A 41 3.34 16.40 -11.85
CA ALA A 41 3.76 15.39 -10.89
C ALA A 41 5.09 15.80 -10.23
N PRO A 42 5.17 15.83 -8.88
CA PRO A 42 6.40 16.15 -8.18
C PRO A 42 7.45 15.05 -8.38
N GLU A 43 8.71 15.37 -8.09
CA GLU A 43 9.82 14.45 -8.33
C GLU A 43 9.69 13.13 -7.56
N THR A 44 9.06 13.17 -6.38
CA THR A 44 8.76 11.96 -5.58
C THR A 44 7.78 11.03 -6.30
N VAL A 45 6.78 11.57 -7.00
CA VAL A 45 5.84 10.78 -7.81
C VAL A 45 6.54 10.23 -9.04
N LYS A 46 7.40 11.01 -9.69
CA LYS A 46 8.24 10.55 -10.81
C LYS A 46 9.15 9.38 -10.42
N LYS A 47 9.68 9.36 -9.19
CA LYS A 47 10.42 8.20 -8.66
C LYS A 47 9.56 6.93 -8.60
N VAL A 48 8.30 7.04 -8.18
CA VAL A 48 7.37 5.89 -8.13
C VAL A 48 6.99 5.42 -9.54
N ILE A 49 6.79 6.35 -10.48
CA ILE A 49 6.55 6.02 -11.89
C ILE A 49 7.73 5.25 -12.47
N LYS A 50 8.96 5.76 -12.29
CA LYS A 50 10.18 5.09 -12.73
C LYS A 50 10.34 3.70 -12.10
N ALA A 51 10.06 3.56 -10.81
CA ALA A 51 10.09 2.25 -10.15
C ALA A 51 9.06 1.29 -10.74
N CYS A 52 7.87 1.76 -11.15
CA CYS A 52 6.90 0.94 -11.85
C CYS A 52 7.41 0.47 -13.22
N GLU A 53 8.16 1.30 -13.94
CA GLU A 53 8.77 0.95 -15.23
C GLU A 53 9.86 -0.10 -15.06
N GLU A 54 10.77 0.10 -14.10
CA GLU A 54 11.86 -0.83 -13.78
C GLU A 54 11.34 -2.20 -13.31
N LEU A 55 10.21 -2.21 -12.59
CA LEU A 55 9.52 -3.43 -12.15
C LEU A 55 8.63 -4.05 -13.25
N GLY A 56 8.46 -3.41 -14.40
CA GLY A 56 7.61 -3.89 -15.49
C GLY A 56 6.10 -3.86 -15.18
N ILE A 57 5.68 -3.04 -14.21
CA ILE A 57 4.28 -2.93 -13.76
C ILE A 57 3.58 -1.64 -14.17
N ARG A 58 4.27 -0.72 -14.86
CA ARG A 58 3.70 0.59 -15.26
C ARG A 58 2.35 0.50 -16.00
N LYS A 59 2.15 -0.51 -16.85
CA LYS A 59 0.89 -0.75 -17.57
C LYS A 59 -0.28 -1.19 -16.68
N TYR A 60 -0.01 -1.63 -15.45
CA TYR A 60 -1.00 -2.00 -14.44
C TYR A 60 -1.19 -0.89 -13.39
N SER A 61 -0.40 0.18 -13.48
CA SER A 61 -0.37 1.30 -12.53
C SER A 61 -1.19 2.48 -13.04
N GLY A 62 -2.05 3.03 -12.19
CA GLY A 62 -2.74 4.29 -12.39
C GLY A 62 -2.25 5.37 -11.40
N PHE A 63 -2.00 6.59 -11.88
CA PHE A 63 -1.59 7.72 -11.03
C PHE A 63 -2.67 8.81 -11.01
N ILE A 64 -3.14 9.16 -9.82
CA ILE A 64 -4.30 10.05 -9.65
C ILE A 64 -3.90 11.25 -8.80
N HIS A 65 -3.92 12.44 -9.40
CA HIS A 65 -3.83 13.71 -8.67
C HIS A 65 -5.17 13.97 -7.96
N VAL A 66 -5.10 14.21 -6.65
CA VAL A 66 -6.24 14.54 -5.78
C VAL A 66 -6.10 15.95 -5.22
N GLU A 67 -7.15 16.43 -4.60
CA GLU A 67 -7.24 17.77 -4.04
C GLU A 67 -6.34 17.93 -2.80
N SER A 68 -5.84 19.14 -2.53
CA SER A 68 -4.94 19.40 -1.40
C SER A 68 -5.57 19.16 -0.02
N ASP A 69 -6.90 19.25 0.07
CA ASP A 69 -7.70 18.96 1.28
C ASP A 69 -8.15 17.48 1.34
N TYR A 70 -7.67 16.62 0.45
CA TYR A 70 -8.11 15.22 0.32
C TYR A 70 -8.00 14.44 1.65
N TYR A 71 -6.98 14.72 2.47
CA TYR A 71 -6.79 14.04 3.75
C TYR A 71 -7.69 14.55 4.87
N ASP A 72 -8.34 15.70 4.69
CA ASP A 72 -9.33 16.24 5.62
C ASP A 72 -10.71 15.58 5.42
N TRP A 73 -10.87 14.84 4.31
CA TRP A 73 -12.12 14.17 3.99
C TRP A 73 -12.26 12.82 4.68
N GLU A 74 -13.52 12.44 4.93
CA GLU A 74 -13.90 11.09 5.33
C GLU A 74 -13.37 10.03 4.35
N LEU A 75 -12.94 8.89 4.88
CA LEU A 75 -12.32 7.82 4.09
C LEU A 75 -13.21 7.35 2.94
N GLN A 76 -14.53 7.32 3.13
CA GLN A 76 -15.48 6.95 2.08
C GLN A 76 -15.46 7.95 0.91
N ARG A 77 -15.42 9.26 1.20
CA ARG A 77 -15.36 10.30 0.16
C ARG A 77 -14.06 10.20 -0.64
N ARG A 78 -12.95 9.94 0.05
CA ARG A 78 -11.64 9.68 -0.58
C ARG A 78 -11.68 8.49 -1.53
N ALA A 79 -12.30 7.39 -1.11
CA ALA A 79 -12.47 6.20 -1.95
C ALA A 79 -13.27 6.51 -3.23
N LEU A 80 -14.41 7.22 -3.09
CA LEU A 80 -15.22 7.64 -4.23
C LEU A 80 -14.43 8.54 -5.20
N ARG A 81 -13.62 9.47 -4.67
CA ARG A 81 -12.82 10.40 -5.49
C ARG A 81 -11.84 9.70 -6.43
N VAL A 82 -11.31 8.54 -6.03
CA VAL A 82 -10.38 7.74 -6.86
C VAL A 82 -11.06 6.57 -7.55
N MET A 83 -12.40 6.52 -7.52
CA MET A 83 -13.24 5.42 -8.01
C MET A 83 -12.85 4.06 -7.42
N ALA A 84 -12.45 4.03 -6.14
CA ALA A 84 -12.19 2.80 -5.43
C ALA A 84 -13.51 2.06 -5.16
N PRO A 85 -13.56 0.72 -5.30
CA PRO A 85 -14.78 -0.07 -5.10
C PRO A 85 -15.37 0.02 -3.69
N SER A 86 -14.52 0.20 -2.70
CA SER A 86 -14.89 0.40 -1.30
C SER A 86 -13.75 1.08 -0.54
N LYS A 87 -14.03 1.55 0.69
CA LYS A 87 -12.98 2.03 1.61
C LYS A 87 -11.91 0.98 1.93
N GLU A 88 -12.23 -0.30 1.78
CA GLU A 88 -11.32 -1.42 2.02
C GLU A 88 -10.21 -1.48 0.95
N HIS A 89 -10.42 -0.92 -0.24
CA HIS A 89 -9.41 -0.83 -1.29
C HIS A 89 -8.41 0.32 -1.05
N MET A 90 -8.72 1.22 -0.12
CA MET A 90 -7.83 2.30 0.28
C MET A 90 -6.83 1.76 1.31
N CYS A 91 -5.58 1.72 0.91
CA CYS A 91 -4.49 1.19 1.71
C CYS A 91 -3.45 2.28 2.02
N LYS A 92 -2.57 1.98 2.98
CA LYS A 92 -1.42 2.80 3.33
C LYS A 92 -0.19 1.92 3.49
N THR A 93 0.97 2.50 3.23
CA THR A 93 2.25 1.91 3.58
C THR A 93 2.76 2.56 4.86
N VAL A 94 3.16 1.73 5.82
CA VAL A 94 3.82 2.17 7.05
C VAL A 94 5.17 1.47 7.17
N VAL A 95 6.18 2.19 7.65
CA VAL A 95 7.50 1.60 7.94
C VAL A 95 7.52 1.10 9.38
N MET A 96 7.71 -0.20 9.55
CA MET A 96 7.82 -0.86 10.84
C MET A 96 9.28 -1.09 11.20
N GLU A 97 9.72 -0.58 12.34
CA GLU A 97 11.07 -0.72 12.88
C GLU A 97 11.11 -1.82 13.95
N ASN A 98 12.02 -2.78 13.79
CA ASN A 98 12.44 -3.64 14.88
C ASN A 98 13.48 -2.91 15.75
N THR A 99 12.99 -2.23 16.79
CA THR A 99 13.82 -1.45 17.72
C THR A 99 14.80 -2.27 18.57
N ARG A 100 14.71 -3.61 18.52
CA ARG A 100 15.63 -4.54 19.20
C ARG A 100 16.40 -5.43 18.23
N CYS A 101 16.42 -5.09 16.94
CA CYS A 101 17.14 -5.84 15.93
C CYS A 101 18.63 -5.92 16.31
N SER A 102 19.22 -7.11 16.17
CA SER A 102 20.65 -7.31 16.41
C SER A 102 21.53 -6.71 15.30
N VAL A 103 20.94 -6.48 14.12
CA VAL A 103 21.58 -5.83 12.98
C VAL A 103 20.97 -4.45 12.75
N ASN A 104 21.80 -3.49 12.33
CA ASN A 104 21.39 -2.11 12.10
C ASN A 104 21.32 -1.78 10.59
N ASP A 105 20.81 -2.71 9.80
CA ASP A 105 20.65 -2.56 8.34
C ASP A 105 19.39 -3.27 7.83
N MET A 106 19.21 -3.27 6.50
CA MET A 106 18.13 -3.96 5.80
C MET A 106 18.66 -4.94 4.75
N ASN A 107 19.92 -5.37 4.88
CA ASN A 107 20.61 -6.17 3.86
C ASN A 107 20.04 -7.60 3.79
N ASP A 108 19.67 -8.16 4.94
CA ASP A 108 19.00 -9.45 5.02
C ASP A 108 17.48 -9.26 5.16
N PRO A 109 16.69 -9.49 4.10
CA PRO A 109 15.25 -9.31 4.15
C PRO A 109 14.57 -10.27 5.15
N LEU A 110 15.23 -11.37 5.55
CA LEU A 110 14.72 -12.33 6.54
C LEU A 110 14.97 -11.89 8.00
N ASN A 111 15.82 -10.87 8.22
CA ASN A 111 16.11 -10.29 9.52
C ASN A 111 16.42 -8.78 9.41
N SER A 112 15.62 -8.07 8.63
CA SER A 112 15.80 -6.62 8.42
C SER A 112 15.41 -5.83 9.67
N LYS A 113 16.08 -4.69 9.90
CA LYS A 113 15.66 -3.74 10.93
C LYS A 113 14.33 -3.05 10.58
N TYR A 114 14.05 -2.82 9.30
CA TYR A 114 12.82 -2.15 8.85
C TYR A 114 12.06 -2.97 7.80
N TYR A 115 10.73 -2.87 7.83
CA TYR A 115 9.83 -3.45 6.82
C TYR A 115 8.80 -2.42 6.38
N ALA A 116 8.53 -2.35 5.07
CA ALA A 116 7.41 -1.58 4.54
C ALA A 116 6.17 -2.46 4.56
N VAL A 117 5.22 -2.14 5.44
CA VAL A 117 3.99 -2.91 5.60
C VAL A 117 2.83 -2.15 4.96
N CYS A 118 2.23 -2.75 3.95
CA CYS A 118 1.01 -2.24 3.31
C CYS A 118 -0.20 -2.86 4.02
N VAL A 119 -1.16 -2.01 4.39
CA VAL A 119 -2.37 -2.40 5.11
C VAL A 119 -3.54 -1.49 4.73
N GLN A 120 -4.77 -1.98 4.80
CA GLN A 120 -5.97 -1.17 4.57
C GLN A 120 -6.09 -0.05 5.62
N TYR A 121 -6.68 1.09 5.27
CA TYR A 121 -6.89 2.19 6.23
C TYR A 121 -7.84 1.80 7.38
N THR A 122 -8.74 0.87 7.11
CA THR A 122 -9.77 0.32 8.01
C THR A 122 -9.23 -0.71 8.99
N SER A 123 -8.04 -1.27 8.71
CA SER A 123 -7.44 -2.34 9.49
C SER A 123 -6.40 -1.83 10.49
N LYS A 124 -6.28 -2.53 11.62
CA LYS A 124 -5.23 -2.30 12.62
C LYS A 124 -4.15 -3.35 12.47
N LEU A 125 -2.90 -2.93 12.56
CA LEU A 125 -1.75 -3.83 12.43
C LEU A 125 -1.45 -4.55 13.76
N ASN A 126 -1.48 -5.88 13.74
CA ASN A 126 -1.07 -6.70 14.87
C ASN A 126 0.46 -6.91 14.88
N THR A 127 1.17 -6.12 15.70
CA THR A 127 2.64 -6.16 15.80
C THR A 127 3.16 -7.47 16.38
N GLN A 128 2.35 -8.21 17.16
CA GLN A 128 2.74 -9.52 17.69
C GLN A 128 2.68 -10.59 16.59
N LYS A 129 1.69 -10.54 15.68
CA LYS A 129 1.67 -11.39 14.48
C LYS A 129 2.85 -11.07 13.56
N LEU A 130 3.13 -9.79 13.29
CA LEU A 130 4.31 -9.36 12.51
C LEU A 130 5.62 -9.90 13.10
N MET A 131 5.78 -9.77 14.42
CA MET A 131 6.95 -10.30 15.14
C MET A 131 7.09 -11.81 14.96
N ASN A 132 5.99 -12.57 15.07
CA ASN A 132 6.02 -14.02 14.93
C ASN A 132 6.33 -14.44 13.48
N PHE A 133 5.77 -13.72 12.50
CA PHE A 133 6.08 -13.91 11.08
C PHE A 133 7.57 -13.69 10.80
N VAL A 134 8.12 -12.52 11.12
CA VAL A 134 9.54 -12.22 10.86
C VAL A 134 10.46 -13.21 11.58
N ARG A 135 10.14 -13.59 12.82
CA ARG A 135 10.93 -14.61 13.54
C ARG A 135 10.87 -15.99 12.87
N SER A 136 9.79 -16.31 12.17
CA SER A 136 9.66 -17.56 11.41
C SER A 136 10.53 -17.59 10.14
N LEU A 137 10.85 -16.44 9.54
CA LEU A 137 11.71 -16.34 8.35
C LEU A 137 13.14 -16.90 8.57
N LYS A 138 13.61 -16.89 9.83
CA LYS A 138 14.87 -17.50 10.26
C LYS A 138 14.68 -18.78 11.08
N ASN A 139 13.58 -19.51 10.88
CA ASN A 139 13.25 -20.73 11.61
C ASN A 139 13.31 -20.56 13.14
N LYS A 140 13.00 -19.36 13.64
CA LYS A 140 13.04 -19.00 15.08
C LYS A 140 14.41 -19.19 15.74
N THR A 141 15.49 -19.22 14.97
CA THR A 141 16.88 -19.31 15.48
C THR A 141 17.29 -18.07 16.27
N ILE A 142 16.74 -16.90 15.95
CA ILE A 142 16.96 -15.66 16.69
C ILE A 142 15.97 -15.59 17.87
N SER A 143 16.49 -15.31 19.07
CA SER A 143 15.69 -15.21 20.29
C SER A 143 14.63 -14.11 20.19
N LYS A 144 13.43 -14.36 20.73
CA LYS A 144 12.30 -13.42 20.77
C LYS A 144 12.66 -12.05 21.34
N LYS A 145 13.64 -11.96 22.24
CA LYS A 145 14.08 -10.69 22.86
C LYS A 145 14.63 -9.67 21.85
N HIS A 146 15.08 -10.12 20.68
CA HIS A 146 15.58 -9.28 19.58
C HIS A 146 14.49 -8.75 18.65
N TYR A 147 13.22 -8.90 19.02
CA TYR A 147 12.10 -8.41 18.23
C TYR A 147 11.20 -7.49 19.06
N ASN A 148 11.07 -6.25 18.59
CA ASN A 148 10.13 -5.26 19.11
C ASN A 148 9.74 -4.29 18.00
N PHE A 149 8.71 -4.65 17.24
CA PHE A 149 8.22 -3.85 16.12
C PHE A 149 7.40 -2.65 16.58
N ARG A 150 7.82 -1.47 16.14
CA ARG A 150 7.12 -0.19 16.34
C ARG A 150 7.03 0.55 15.02
N LEU A 151 6.10 1.50 14.93
CA LEU A 151 6.08 2.42 13.79
C LEU A 151 7.38 3.24 13.83
N ALA A 152 8.10 3.30 12.72
CA ALA A 152 9.23 4.21 12.58
C ALA A 152 8.74 5.65 12.75
N ASN A 153 9.57 6.51 13.35
CA ASN A 153 9.23 7.93 13.42
C ASN A 153 9.17 8.54 12.00
N PRO A 154 8.43 9.65 11.80
CA PRO A 154 8.26 10.25 10.48
C PRO A 154 9.58 10.59 9.78
N GLU A 155 10.56 11.09 10.53
CA GLU A 155 11.86 11.49 10.00
C GLU A 155 12.62 10.27 9.44
N LYS A 156 12.63 9.16 10.17
CA LYS A 156 13.28 7.92 9.71
C LYS A 156 12.51 7.29 8.55
N SER A 157 11.18 7.35 8.57
CA SER A 157 10.37 6.90 7.43
C SER A 157 10.71 7.70 6.18
N ALA A 158 10.79 9.02 6.27
CA ALA A 158 11.16 9.90 5.16
C ALA A 158 12.60 9.66 4.69
N GLU A 159 13.56 9.45 5.61
CA GLU A 159 14.95 9.11 5.28
C GLU A 159 15.04 7.80 4.47
N LEU A 160 14.34 6.75 4.92
CA LEU A 160 14.39 5.42 4.31
C LEU A 160 13.63 5.37 2.98
N THR A 161 12.47 6.02 2.91
CA THR A 161 11.56 5.92 1.76
C THR A 161 11.76 7.05 0.77
N GLY A 162 12.23 8.22 1.19
CA GLY A 162 12.24 9.43 0.37
C GLY A 162 10.86 10.08 0.20
N PHE A 163 9.88 9.68 1.02
CA PHE A 163 8.50 10.16 0.95
C PHE A 163 8.03 10.66 2.32
N ASP A 164 7.28 11.76 2.31
CA ASP A 164 6.68 12.29 3.52
C ASP A 164 5.42 11.53 3.96
N LYS A 165 4.96 11.84 5.17
CA LYS A 165 3.74 11.29 5.74
C LYS A 165 2.59 11.42 4.74
N ASN A 166 1.74 10.39 4.69
CA ASN A 166 0.59 10.26 3.77
C ASN A 166 0.95 10.06 2.28
N GLY A 167 2.18 10.35 1.85
CA GLY A 167 2.67 10.07 0.49
C GLY A 167 3.41 8.75 0.35
N VAL A 168 3.70 8.04 1.45
CA VAL A 168 4.57 6.85 1.44
C VAL A 168 4.10 5.76 0.47
N CYS A 169 4.99 5.42 -0.46
CA CYS A 169 4.88 4.32 -1.40
C CYS A 169 5.87 3.20 -1.02
N PRO A 170 5.54 1.90 -1.18
CA PRO A 170 6.44 0.80 -0.84
C PRO A 170 7.54 0.57 -1.89
N ILE A 171 7.45 1.22 -3.05
CA ILE A 171 8.42 1.16 -4.15
C ILE A 171 8.95 2.56 -4.47
N GLY A 172 10.05 2.62 -5.23
CA GLY A 172 10.73 3.90 -5.52
C GLY A 172 11.39 4.51 -4.28
N THR A 173 11.61 3.70 -3.24
CA THR A 173 12.18 4.12 -1.97
C THR A 173 13.67 4.44 -2.09
N THR A 174 14.16 5.38 -1.30
CA THR A 174 15.61 5.74 -1.24
C THR A 174 16.48 4.52 -0.92
N GLN A 175 16.02 3.67 0.01
CA GLN A 175 16.67 2.41 0.34
C GLN A 175 15.74 1.24 0.04
N LYS A 176 16.28 0.08 -0.34
CA LYS A 176 15.47 -1.12 -0.57
C LYS A 176 14.92 -1.65 0.76
N ILE A 177 13.62 -1.49 0.98
CA ILE A 177 12.94 -1.98 2.19
C ILE A 177 12.16 -3.25 1.83
N PRO A 178 12.30 -4.35 2.58
CA PRO A 178 11.48 -5.55 2.37
C PRO A 178 9.98 -5.23 2.56
N ILE A 179 9.15 -5.73 1.65
CA ILE A 179 7.72 -5.39 1.57
C ILE A 179 6.88 -6.53 2.13
N ILE A 180 5.92 -6.19 2.98
CA ILE A 180 4.86 -7.07 3.47
C ILE A 180 3.52 -6.44 3.09
N ILE A 181 2.57 -7.23 2.60
CA ILE A 181 1.16 -6.84 2.49
C ILE A 181 0.32 -7.70 3.42
N THR A 182 -0.78 -7.16 3.93
CA THR A 182 -1.69 -7.98 4.74
C THR A 182 -2.50 -8.94 3.87
N GLU A 183 -2.88 -10.08 4.45
CA GLU A 183 -3.69 -11.09 3.76
C GLU A 183 -5.06 -10.56 3.31
N GLU A 184 -5.64 -9.60 4.03
CA GLU A 184 -6.91 -8.97 3.64
C GLU A 184 -6.77 -8.18 2.34
N MET A 185 -5.62 -7.54 2.12
CA MET A 185 -5.35 -6.84 0.87
C MET A 185 -5.32 -7.81 -0.31
N SER A 186 -4.74 -9.00 -0.17
CA SER A 186 -4.68 -9.97 -1.27
C SER A 186 -6.04 -10.60 -1.60
N LYS A 187 -7.05 -10.40 -0.74
CA LYS A 187 -8.42 -10.91 -0.89
C LYS A 187 -9.40 -9.83 -1.38
N LEU A 188 -8.92 -8.64 -1.71
CA LEU A 188 -9.78 -7.57 -2.26
C LEU A 188 -10.43 -8.01 -3.58
N ASP A 189 -11.71 -7.67 -3.72
CA ASP A 189 -12.48 -7.88 -4.93
C ASP A 189 -13.21 -6.58 -5.26
N PRO A 190 -12.94 -5.96 -6.42
CA PRO A 190 -11.92 -6.29 -7.44
C PRO A 190 -10.45 -6.33 -6.96
N PRO A 191 -9.54 -7.08 -7.63
CA PRO A 191 -8.16 -7.32 -7.18
C PRO A 191 -7.20 -6.15 -7.46
N ILE A 192 -7.50 -4.98 -6.90
CA ILE A 192 -6.70 -3.76 -6.96
C ILE A 192 -6.62 -3.12 -5.57
N PHE A 193 -5.64 -2.24 -5.36
CA PHE A 193 -5.65 -1.34 -4.21
C PHE A 193 -5.08 0.03 -4.57
N TYR A 194 -5.24 0.97 -3.64
CA TYR A 194 -4.77 2.34 -3.73
C TYR A 194 -3.80 2.65 -2.58
N LEU A 195 -2.62 3.19 -2.89
CA LEU A 195 -1.60 3.64 -1.94
C LEU A 195 -1.23 5.11 -2.19
N GLY A 196 -0.38 5.68 -1.32
CA GLY A 196 0.31 6.93 -1.62
C GLY A 196 1.27 6.75 -2.80
N ALA A 197 1.39 7.75 -3.67
CA ALA A 197 2.21 7.69 -4.87
C ALA A 197 3.57 8.40 -4.75
N GLY A 198 4.07 8.59 -3.52
CA GLY A 198 5.27 9.38 -3.23
C GLY A 198 4.98 10.82 -2.81
N ASP A 199 3.72 11.25 -2.90
CA ASP A 199 3.26 12.59 -2.52
C ASP A 199 1.86 12.53 -1.87
N VAL A 200 1.55 13.49 -1.01
CA VAL A 200 0.27 13.59 -0.30
C VAL A 200 -0.90 13.78 -1.28
N ASP A 201 -0.69 14.54 -2.36
CA ASP A 201 -1.76 14.86 -3.31
C ASP A 201 -1.83 13.86 -4.46
N TRP A 202 -1.10 12.74 -4.37
CA TRP A 202 -1.09 11.71 -5.40
C TRP A 202 -1.41 10.32 -4.85
N LYS A 203 -2.18 9.57 -5.63
CA LYS A 203 -2.57 8.19 -5.32
C LYS A 203 -2.14 7.25 -6.43
N TRP A 204 -1.62 6.10 -6.02
CA TRP A 204 -1.18 5.05 -6.90
C TRP A 204 -2.15 3.88 -6.80
N ARG A 205 -2.83 3.60 -7.90
CA ARG A 205 -3.68 2.41 -8.08
C ARG A 205 -2.85 1.32 -8.75
N ILE A 206 -2.95 0.08 -8.28
CA ILE A 206 -2.24 -1.04 -8.88
C ILE A 206 -3.02 -2.35 -8.74
N SER A 207 -2.87 -3.23 -9.73
CA SER A 207 -3.30 -4.63 -9.65
C SER A 207 -2.52 -5.38 -8.57
N ILE A 208 -3.24 -6.11 -7.72
CA ILE A 208 -2.65 -6.93 -6.65
C ILE A 208 -1.69 -7.97 -7.22
N ASP A 209 -2.10 -8.69 -8.25
CA ASP A 209 -1.31 -9.77 -8.86
C ASP A 209 -0.01 -9.22 -9.48
N ALA A 210 -0.10 -8.09 -10.19
CA ALA A 210 1.07 -7.43 -10.76
C ALA A 210 2.04 -6.97 -9.66
N PHE A 211 1.52 -6.39 -8.58
CA PHE A 211 2.31 -5.92 -7.45
C PHE A 211 3.04 -7.07 -6.74
N ILE A 212 2.31 -8.13 -6.36
CA ILE A 212 2.88 -9.30 -5.68
C ILE A 212 3.96 -9.94 -6.55
N LYS A 213 3.67 -10.17 -7.83
CA LYS A 213 4.61 -10.79 -8.77
C LYS A 213 5.89 -9.98 -8.93
N ALA A 214 5.78 -8.66 -9.06
CA ALA A 214 6.93 -7.80 -9.33
C ALA A 214 7.78 -7.52 -8.09
N THR A 215 7.15 -7.43 -6.91
CA THR A 215 7.85 -7.10 -5.67
C THR A 215 8.33 -8.32 -4.90
N ASN A 216 7.76 -9.51 -5.18
CA ASN A 216 7.96 -10.72 -4.38
C ASN A 216 7.74 -10.46 -2.88
N CYS A 217 6.77 -9.61 -2.56
CA CYS A 217 6.42 -9.27 -1.18
C CYS A 217 5.82 -10.47 -0.43
N TRP A 218 5.87 -10.43 0.89
CA TRP A 218 5.17 -11.44 1.69
C TRP A 218 3.72 -11.05 1.92
N ILE A 219 2.85 -12.06 1.91
CA ILE A 219 1.44 -11.96 2.28
C ILE A 219 1.30 -12.54 3.68
N VAL A 220 0.80 -11.76 4.62
CA VAL A 220 0.76 -12.16 6.04
C VAL A 220 -0.56 -11.75 6.68
N ASP A 221 -1.20 -12.68 7.41
CA ASP A 221 -2.31 -12.34 8.30
C ASP A 221 -1.77 -11.48 9.46
N LEU A 222 -2.18 -10.21 9.49
CA LEU A 222 -1.79 -9.23 10.50
C LEU A 222 -2.99 -8.57 11.18
N ALA A 223 -4.19 -9.14 11.05
CA ALA A 223 -5.40 -8.70 11.76
C ALA A 223 -5.41 -9.13 13.24
#